data_AF-A0A964MKF2-F1
#
_entry.id   AF-A0A964MKF2-F1
#
_cell.length_a   1.000
_cell.length_b   1.000
_cell.length_c   1.000
_cell.angle_alpha   90.00
_cell.angle_beta   90.00
_cell.angle_gamma   90.00
#
_symmetry.space_group_name_H-M   'P 1'
#
loop_
_entity.id
_entity.type
_entity.pdbx_description
1 polymer ?
#
loop_
_entity_poly.entity_id
_entity_poly.type
_entity_poly.pdbx_seq_one_letter_code
_entity_poly.pdbx_strand_id
1 'polypeptide(L)'
;MPTKKPTEKKAAPKRRSPISRAEGERRLIQAAKQLIREKPFSEVGVRDIALLANVNHGFVHTWFGGKNELFLAVVRNQLLALAEAVPLAAPEGDDEVITADPRPTIMRAKNKSA
;
A
#
# COMPACT_ATOMS: atom_id res chain seq x y z
N MET A 1 -1.99 -60.76 27.12
CA MET A 1 -1.76 -59.30 27.20
C MET A 1 -1.43 -58.78 25.80
N PRO A 2 -2.27 -57.96 25.13
CA PRO A 2 -1.82 -57.28 23.93
C PRO A 2 -1.04 -56.01 24.29
N THR A 3 0.17 -55.89 23.76
CA THR A 3 1.17 -54.86 24.01
C THR A 3 0.76 -53.51 23.38
N LYS A 4 0.88 -52.43 24.15
CA LYS A 4 0.68 -51.05 23.66
C LYS A 4 1.80 -50.67 22.68
N LYS A 5 1.42 -50.33 21.44
CA LYS A 5 2.29 -49.60 20.49
C LYS A 5 2.64 -48.22 21.07
N PRO A 6 3.92 -47.81 21.10
CA PRO A 6 4.29 -46.45 21.46
C PRO A 6 3.79 -45.47 20.40
N THR A 7 2.94 -44.53 20.78
CA THR A 7 2.50 -43.44 19.91
C THR A 7 3.63 -42.43 19.77
N GLU A 8 4.19 -42.35 18.57
CA GLU A 8 5.23 -41.43 18.17
C GLU A 8 4.70 -39.98 18.28
N LYS A 9 5.21 -39.26 19.28
CA LYS A 9 4.81 -37.90 19.63
C LYS A 9 5.31 -36.94 18.56
N LYS A 10 4.46 -36.63 17.56
CA LYS A 10 4.72 -35.59 16.53
C LYS A 10 5.21 -34.31 17.21
N ALA A 11 6.46 -33.93 16.91
CA ALA A 11 7.12 -32.78 17.48
C ALA A 11 6.29 -31.49 17.24
N ALA A 12 6.06 -30.74 18.32
CA ALA A 12 5.32 -29.47 18.28
C ALA A 12 6.04 -28.47 17.35
N PRO A 13 5.29 -27.65 16.58
CA PRO A 13 5.90 -26.74 15.61
C PRO A 13 6.78 -25.72 16.32
N LYS A 14 8.03 -25.62 15.84
CA LYS A 14 9.05 -24.68 16.30
C LYS A 14 8.45 -23.27 16.28
N ARG A 15 8.30 -22.66 17.46
CA ARG A 15 7.79 -21.29 17.61
C ARG A 15 8.67 -20.38 16.74
N ARG A 16 8.14 -19.93 15.60
CA ARG A 16 8.82 -18.98 14.71
C ARG A 16 9.17 -17.76 15.57
N SER A 17 10.43 -17.32 15.53
CA SER A 17 10.89 -16.16 16.27
C SER A 17 9.92 -15.00 16.09
N PRO A 18 9.66 -14.17 17.13
CA PRO A 18 8.72 -13.06 17.01
C PRO A 18 9.20 -12.12 15.89
N ILE A 19 8.42 -12.01 14.81
CA ILE A 19 8.68 -11.00 13.79
C ILE A 19 8.56 -9.62 14.45
N SER A 20 9.50 -8.71 14.17
CA SER A 20 9.36 -7.35 14.66
C SER A 20 8.18 -6.67 13.97
N ARG A 21 7.57 -5.69 14.64
CA ARG A 21 6.46 -4.92 14.07
C ARG A 21 6.84 -4.31 12.72
N ALA A 22 7.99 -3.65 12.65
CA ALA A 22 8.47 -3.00 11.42
C ALA A 22 8.65 -4.00 10.26
N GLU A 23 9.17 -5.20 10.55
CA GLU A 23 9.33 -6.24 9.53
C GLU A 23 7.99 -6.80 9.08
N GLY A 24 7.05 -7.02 10.00
CA GLY A 24 5.71 -7.47 9.68
C GLY A 24 4.91 -6.44 8.86
N GLU A 25 5.00 -5.15 9.22
CA GLU A 25 4.38 -4.06 8.47
C GLU A 25 4.94 -3.99 7.05
N ARG A 26 6.27 -4.06 6.88
CA ARG A 26 6.91 -4.11 5.55
C ARG A 26 6.39 -5.27 4.70
N ARG A 27 6.31 -6.47 5.26
CA ARG A 27 5.79 -7.65 4.54
C ARG A 27 4.33 -7.51 4.13
N LEU A 28 3.49 -6.99 5.03
CA LEU A 28 2.06 -6.75 4.75
C LEU A 28 1.89 -5.72 3.63
N ILE A 29 2.67 -4.64 3.64
CA ILE A 29 2.65 -3.62 2.58
C ILE A 29 3.07 -4.23 1.24
N GLN A 30 4.15 -5.03 1.20
CA GLN A 30 4.61 -5.65 -0.05
C GLN A 30 3.61 -6.69 -0.59
N ALA A 31 3.03 -7.52 0.29
CA ALA A 31 2.00 -8.48 -0.09
C ALA A 31 0.74 -7.79 -0.62
N ALA A 32 0.29 -6.72 0.03
CA ALA A 32 -0.85 -5.93 -0.43
C ALA A 32 -0.57 -5.30 -1.80
N LYS A 33 0.62 -4.72 -2.01
CA LYS A 33 1.07 -4.19 -3.31
C LYS A 33 1.06 -5.25 -4.40
N GLN A 34 1.46 -6.48 -4.08
CA GLN A 34 1.44 -7.57 -5.04
C GLN A 34 0.02 -7.97 -5.42
N LEU A 35 -0.86 -8.18 -4.44
CA LEU A 35 -2.21 -8.67 -4.70
C LEU A 35 -3.05 -7.69 -5.53
N ILE A 36 -2.91 -6.37 -5.33
CA ILE A 36 -3.64 -5.38 -6.14
C ILE A 36 -3.13 -5.25 -7.58
N ARG A 37 -1.94 -5.76 -7.89
CA ARG A 37 -1.47 -5.86 -9.28
C ARG A 37 -2.11 -7.04 -10.00
N GLU A 38 -2.52 -8.06 -9.27
CA GLU A 38 -3.06 -9.31 -9.82
C GLU A 38 -4.59 -9.30 -9.89
N LYS A 39 -5.27 -8.68 -8.92
CA LYS A 39 -6.73 -8.67 -8.82
C LYS A 39 -7.30 -7.34 -8.30
N PRO A 40 -8.57 -7.00 -8.59
CA PRO A 40 -9.16 -5.74 -8.16
C PRO A 40 -9.25 -5.64 -6.63
N PHE A 41 -9.22 -4.41 -6.11
CA PHE A 41 -9.22 -4.13 -4.67
C PHE A 41 -10.36 -4.82 -3.90
N SER A 42 -11.56 -4.91 -4.48
CA SER A 42 -12.71 -5.58 -3.86
C SER A 42 -12.45 -7.06 -3.55
N GLU A 43 -11.67 -7.73 -4.38
CA GLU A 43 -11.35 -9.16 -4.26
C GLU A 43 -10.11 -9.46 -3.40
N VAL A 44 -9.38 -8.42 -2.98
CA VAL A 44 -8.23 -8.60 -2.09
C VAL A 44 -8.69 -8.69 -0.63
N GLY A 45 -8.53 -9.85 -0.01
CA GLY A 45 -8.86 -10.06 1.41
C GLY A 45 -7.69 -9.74 2.35
N VAL A 46 -7.99 -9.28 3.57
CA VAL A 46 -7.00 -9.14 4.67
C VAL A 46 -6.29 -10.46 4.96
N ARG A 47 -7.04 -11.58 4.88
CA ARG A 47 -6.49 -12.93 5.07
C ARG A 47 -5.50 -13.29 3.95
N ASP A 48 -5.84 -13.02 2.69
CA ASP A 48 -4.96 -13.29 1.55
C ASP A 48 -3.63 -12.53 1.68
N ILE A 49 -3.70 -11.24 2.06
CA ILE A 49 -2.52 -10.41 2.27
C ILE A 49 -1.64 -11.00 3.38
N ALA A 50 -2.24 -11.36 4.52
CA ALA A 50 -1.51 -11.91 5.65
C ALA A 50 -0.89 -13.27 5.34
N LEU A 51 -1.59 -14.11 4.56
CA LEU A 51 -1.08 -15.39 4.07
C LEU A 51 0.14 -15.18 3.17
N LEU A 52 0.05 -14.28 2.18
CA LEU A 52 1.16 -13.96 1.28
C LEU A 52 2.35 -13.34 2.04
N ALA A 53 2.09 -12.49 3.03
CA ALA A 53 3.10 -11.90 3.89
C ALA A 53 3.71 -12.88 4.92
N ASN A 54 3.13 -14.09 5.06
CA ASN A 54 3.48 -15.10 6.06
C ASN A 54 3.44 -14.55 7.50
N VAL A 55 2.39 -13.78 7.82
CA VAL A 55 2.13 -13.20 9.14
C VAL A 55 0.71 -13.50 9.62
N ASN A 56 0.44 -13.27 10.91
CA ASN A 56 -0.92 -13.41 11.44
C ASN A 56 -1.82 -12.28 10.93
N HIS A 57 -2.98 -12.60 10.37
CA HIS A 57 -3.98 -11.64 9.90
C HIS A 57 -4.49 -10.69 11.00
N GLY A 58 -4.45 -11.11 12.27
CA GLY A 58 -4.80 -10.24 13.41
C GLY A 58 -3.93 -8.97 13.49
N PHE A 59 -2.68 -9.04 13.00
CA PHE A 59 -1.78 -7.89 12.98
C PHE A 59 -2.26 -6.77 12.06
N VAL A 60 -3.11 -7.06 11.06
CA VAL A 60 -3.65 -6.01 10.19
C VAL A 60 -4.55 -5.07 10.98
N HIS A 61 -5.44 -5.62 11.81
CA HIS A 61 -6.29 -4.80 12.69
C HIS A 61 -5.48 -4.09 13.78
N THR A 62 -4.46 -4.75 14.35
CA THR A 62 -3.66 -4.15 15.43
C THR A 62 -2.69 -3.07 14.94
N TRP A 63 -2.07 -3.23 13.77
CA TRP A 63 -1.01 -2.32 13.30
C TRP A 63 -1.52 -1.24 12.34
N PHE A 64 -2.49 -1.58 11.50
CA PHE A 64 -3.03 -0.65 10.50
C PHE A 64 -4.41 -0.13 10.88
N GLY A 65 -5.23 -0.92 11.58
CA GLY A 65 -6.63 -0.60 11.87
C GLY A 65 -7.62 -1.31 10.95
N GLY A 66 -7.18 -1.75 9.77
CA GLY A 66 -8.03 -2.46 8.83
C GLY A 66 -7.45 -2.57 7.43
N LYS A 67 -8.28 -3.06 6.49
CA LYS A 67 -7.93 -3.17 5.07
C LYS A 67 -7.64 -1.81 4.46
N ASN A 68 -8.53 -0.84 4.67
CA ASN A 68 -8.43 0.48 4.05
C ASN A 68 -7.16 1.20 4.51
N GLU A 69 -6.86 1.15 5.80
CA GLU A 69 -5.70 1.78 6.41
C GLU A 69 -4.39 1.11 5.97
N LEU A 70 -4.39 -0.21 5.79
CA LEU A 70 -3.28 -0.93 5.18
C LEU A 70 -3.04 -0.45 3.75
N PHE A 71 -4.09 -0.27 2.95
CA PHE A 71 -3.95 0.25 1.60
C PHE A 71 -3.54 1.73 1.55
N LEU A 72 -3.97 2.55 2.51
CA LEU A 72 -3.44 3.91 2.67
C LEU A 72 -1.94 3.90 3.02
N ALA A 73 -1.48 2.92 3.81
CA ALA A 73 -0.04 2.75 4.07
C ALA A 73 0.72 2.33 2.81
N VAL A 74 0.13 1.49 1.96
CA VAL A 74 0.68 1.13 0.64
C VAL A 74 0.83 2.36 -0.26
N VAL A 75 -0.22 3.18 -0.38
CA VAL A 75 -0.20 4.40 -1.21
C VAL A 75 0.85 5.39 -0.69
N ARG A 76 0.90 5.62 0.62
CA ARG A 76 1.93 6.47 1.25
C ARG A 76 3.34 5.96 0.97
N ASN A 77 3.57 4.65 1.11
CA ASN A 77 4.86 4.04 0.80
C ASN A 77 5.27 4.25 -0.66
N GLN A 78 4.32 4.16 -1.60
CA GLN A 78 4.59 4.41 -3.02
C GLN A 78 4.87 5.88 -3.30
N LEU A 79 4.10 6.80 -2.70
CA LEU A 79 4.31 8.23 -2.90
C LEU A 79 5.69 8.67 -2.41
N LEU A 80 6.12 8.15 -1.25
CA LEU A 80 7.47 8.42 -0.73
C LEU A 80 8.56 7.86 -1.65
N ALA A 81 8.39 6.62 -2.13
CA ALA A 81 9.34 6.02 -3.06
C ALA A 81 9.45 6.82 -4.39
N LEU A 82 8.33 7.36 -4.87
CA LEU A 82 8.32 8.24 -6.03
C LEU A 82 9.01 9.57 -5.74
N ALA A 83 8.73 10.19 -4.59
CA ALA A 83 9.36 11.45 -4.19
C ALA A 83 10.90 11.33 -4.05
N GLU A 84 11.41 10.18 -3.60
CA GLU A 84 12.84 9.90 -3.56
C GLU A 84 13.45 9.62 -4.95
N ALA A 85 12.66 9.04 -5.85
CA ALA A 85 13.11 8.67 -7.20
C ALA A 85 13.06 9.84 -8.19
N VAL A 86 12.33 10.92 -7.88
CA VAL A 86 12.34 12.14 -8.68
C VAL A 86 13.56 12.95 -8.26
N PRO A 87 14.60 13.09 -9.11
CA PRO A 87 15.66 14.04 -8.84
C PRO A 87 14.99 15.41 -8.71
N LEU A 88 15.24 16.09 -7.58
CA LEU A 88 14.80 17.47 -7.39
C LEU A 88 15.37 18.25 -8.57
N ALA A 89 14.52 18.59 -9.54
CA ALA A 89 14.92 19.46 -10.62
C ALA A 89 15.37 20.75 -9.93
N ALA A 90 16.67 20.98 -9.90
CA ALA A 90 17.18 22.31 -9.60
C ALA A 90 16.49 23.24 -10.61
N PRO A 91 15.91 24.37 -10.18
CA PRO A 91 15.37 25.34 -11.11
C PRO A 91 16.54 25.99 -11.86
N GLU A 92 17.09 25.27 -12.83
CA GLU A 92 18.07 25.78 -13.77
C GLU A 92 17.30 26.43 -14.92
N GLY A 93 17.05 27.73 -14.79
CA GLY A 93 16.71 28.62 -15.91
C GLY A 93 15.23 28.81 -16.21
N ASP A 94 14.74 30.02 -15.97
CA ASP A 94 13.88 30.84 -16.84
C ASP A 94 12.75 30.19 -17.67
N ASP A 95 12.05 29.18 -17.17
CA ASP A 95 10.74 28.84 -17.71
C ASP A 95 9.68 29.75 -17.08
N GLU A 96 9.29 30.77 -17.82
CA GLU A 96 8.08 31.56 -17.60
C GLU A 96 6.91 30.59 -17.43
N VAL A 97 6.50 30.37 -16.18
CA VAL A 97 5.38 29.50 -15.85
C VAL A 97 4.16 30.07 -16.54
N ILE A 98 3.72 29.42 -17.61
CA ILE A 98 2.36 29.53 -18.13
C ILE A 98 1.46 29.06 -16.99
N THR A 99 1.07 29.99 -16.13
CA THR A 99 -0.07 29.83 -15.25
C THR A 99 -1.27 29.82 -16.17
N ALA A 100 -1.61 28.64 -16.67
CA ALA A 100 -2.89 28.38 -17.29
C ALA A 100 -3.96 28.60 -16.22
N ASP A 101 -4.35 29.86 -16.02
CA ASP A 101 -5.63 30.23 -15.42
C ASP A 101 -6.68 30.06 -16.54
N PRO A 102 -7.52 29.02 -16.51
CA PRO A 102 -8.58 28.89 -17.49
C PRO A 102 -9.74 29.82 -17.08
N ARG A 103 -9.55 31.14 -17.19
CA ARG A 103 -10.69 32.06 -17.20
C ARG A 103 -11.28 32.09 -18.60
N PRO A 104 -12.56 31.76 -18.78
CA PRO A 104 -13.22 32.01 -20.04
C PRO A 104 -13.24 33.53 -20.28
N THR A 105 -12.59 33.98 -21.35
CA THR A 105 -12.68 35.37 -21.82
C THR A 105 -14.11 35.61 -22.27
N ILE A 106 -14.90 36.31 -21.46
CA ILE A 106 -16.18 36.85 -21.89
C ILE A 106 -15.87 38.09 -22.73
N MET A 107 -15.76 37.90 -24.06
CA MET A 107 -15.72 39.01 -25.01
C MET A 107 -17.01 39.85 -24.87
N ARG A 108 -16.87 41.08 -24.38
CA ARG A 108 -17.95 42.06 -24.41
C ARG A 108 -17.97 42.71 -25.79
N ALA A 109 -18.95 42.34 -26.61
CA ALA A 109 -19.19 42.95 -27.92
C ALA A 109 -19.45 44.45 -27.77
N LYS A 110 -18.70 45.28 -28.50
CA LYS A 110 -19.03 46.70 -28.70
C LYS A 110 -20.26 46.76 -29.61
N ASN A 111 -21.43 46.94 -29.02
CA ASN A 111 -22.62 47.25 -29.80
C ASN A 111 -22.52 48.70 -30.27
N LYS A 112 -22.32 48.88 -31.57
CA LYS A 112 -22.37 50.18 -32.25
C LYS A 112 -23.83 50.45 -32.60
N SER A 113 -24.46 51.40 -31.90
CA SER A 113 -25.77 51.97 -32.20
C SER A 113 -25.80 53.30 -31.43
N ALA A 114 -26.01 54.49 -31.98
CA ALA A 114 -26.43 54.96 -33.29
C ALA A 114 -25.68 56.28 -33.59
#